data_AF-A0A7S3YSI2-F1
#
_entry.id   AF-A0A7S3YSI2-F1
#
_cell.length_a   1.000
_cell.length_b   1.000
_cell.length_c   1.000
_cell.angle_alpha   90.00
_cell.angle_beta   90.00
_cell.angle_gamma   90.00
#
_symmetry.space_group_name_H-M   'P 1'
#
loop_
_entity.id
_entity.type
_entity.pdbx_description
1 polymer ?
#
loop_
_entity_poly.entity_id
_entity_poly.type
_entity_poly.pdbx_seq_one_letter_code
_entity_poly.pdbx_strand_id
1 'polypeptide(L)'
;MALEEQIENLKTTVEGLNSHILSVQRKADDARIELREVQKANKKKDEEIKDLEAHCAHLKASKDALEREAETVERAKEVAVEARESNAEELHKLQDQLHNTSEQIETFKKMVSDLESKNKTLEEQHKKALDDSRGKTKTAVSELSRKVNSLTTQRNRYKKKAESLSSTVRSLMKDKASSASGVAELYEQKLATMTKEKKAAMQALDTYKKAFEQQLMSKTSGNKVFLSNSRADKELLTLRRLANGLSETINDKDEVIVHMRRANKMLGARIQELEKQVKIYEEVTRDQPPDTRSSESTFDDRKSAGMITPVSAAALTPISARAGAKSR
;
A
#
# COMPACT_ATOMS: atom_id res chain seq x y z
N MET A 1 8.87 -74.29 -167.10
CA MET A 1 9.95 -73.32 -166.82
C MET A 1 9.43 -72.01 -166.25
N ALA A 2 8.80 -71.07 -166.98
CA ALA A 2 8.44 -69.74 -166.42
C ALA A 2 7.41 -69.74 -165.26
N LEU A 3 6.43 -70.65 -165.26
CA LEU A 3 5.44 -70.77 -164.18
C LEU A 3 6.00 -71.44 -162.92
N GLU A 4 6.95 -72.37 -163.06
CA GLU A 4 7.59 -73.06 -161.94
C GLU A 4 8.49 -72.10 -161.14
N GLU A 5 9.20 -71.22 -161.85
CA GLU A 5 10.01 -70.16 -161.24
C GLU A 5 9.15 -69.13 -160.48
N GLN A 6 7.98 -68.77 -161.01
CA GLN A 6 7.01 -67.92 -160.30
C GLN A 6 6.45 -68.60 -159.05
N ILE A 7 6.14 -69.91 -159.11
CA ILE A 7 5.68 -70.69 -157.96
C ILE A 7 6.77 -70.77 -156.88
N GLU A 8 8.04 -70.96 -157.27
CA GLU A 8 9.15 -71.03 -156.32
C GLU A 8 9.45 -69.66 -155.68
N ASN A 9 9.35 -68.57 -156.43
CA ASN A 9 9.41 -67.20 -155.91
C ASN A 9 8.24 -66.88 -154.96
N LEU A 10 7.04 -67.37 -155.25
CA LEU A 10 5.89 -67.24 -154.36
C LEU A 10 6.06 -68.07 -153.08
N LYS A 11 6.64 -69.27 -153.16
CA LYS A 11 6.95 -70.07 -151.96
C LYS A 11 7.98 -69.40 -151.07
N THR A 12 9.09 -68.94 -151.63
CA THR A 12 10.16 -68.27 -150.86
C THR A 12 9.67 -66.96 -150.23
N THR A 13 8.83 -66.18 -150.91
CA THR A 13 8.20 -64.99 -150.32
C THR A 13 7.20 -65.34 -149.21
N VAL A 14 6.39 -66.39 -149.38
CA VAL A 14 5.47 -66.88 -148.33
C VAL A 14 6.26 -67.37 -147.11
N GLU A 15 7.34 -68.11 -147.29
CA GLU A 15 8.22 -68.56 -146.20
C GLU A 15 8.88 -67.38 -145.48
N GLY A 16 9.35 -66.37 -146.21
CA GLY A 16 9.91 -65.13 -145.64
C GLY A 16 8.88 -64.33 -144.85
N LEU A 17 7.66 -64.19 -145.38
CA LEU A 17 6.55 -63.54 -144.68
C LEU A 17 6.15 -64.33 -143.42
N ASN A 18 6.11 -65.66 -143.49
CA ASN A 18 5.76 -66.50 -142.35
C ASN A 18 6.82 -66.41 -141.23
N SER A 19 8.11 -66.39 -141.60
CA SER A 19 9.21 -66.11 -140.67
C SER A 19 9.09 -64.73 -140.02
N HIS A 20 8.71 -63.71 -140.81
CA HIS A 20 8.49 -62.35 -140.29
C HIS A 20 7.29 -62.30 -139.33
N ILE A 21 6.17 -62.95 -139.67
CA ILE A 21 4.97 -63.04 -138.80
C ILE A 21 5.34 -63.69 -137.46
N LEU A 22 6.08 -64.81 -137.48
CA LEU A 22 6.54 -65.47 -136.25
C LEU A 22 7.46 -64.58 -135.42
N SER A 23 8.36 -63.83 -136.06
CA SER A 23 9.24 -62.86 -135.37
C SER A 23 8.44 -61.72 -134.72
N VAL A 24 7.47 -61.16 -135.44
CA VAL A 24 6.58 -60.10 -134.93
C VAL A 24 5.71 -60.62 -133.78
N GLN A 25 5.19 -61.85 -133.89
CA GLN A 25 4.41 -62.48 -132.82
C GLN A 25 5.24 -62.67 -131.55
N ARG A 26 6.47 -63.18 -131.66
CA ARG A 26 7.37 -63.30 -130.50
C ARG A 26 7.61 -61.95 -129.84
N LYS A 27 7.95 -60.91 -130.62
CA LYS A 27 8.14 -59.55 -130.09
C LYS A 27 6.88 -59.00 -129.42
N ALA A 28 5.69 -59.28 -129.96
CA ALA A 28 4.43 -58.85 -129.38
C ALA A 28 4.13 -59.58 -128.06
N ASP A 29 4.46 -60.87 -127.96
CA ASP A 29 4.30 -61.63 -126.72
C ASP A 29 5.32 -61.23 -125.66
N ASP A 30 6.57 -60.97 -126.03
CA ASP A 30 7.61 -60.43 -125.14
C ASP A 30 7.17 -59.07 -124.57
N ALA A 31 6.70 -58.16 -125.43
CA ALA A 31 6.18 -56.85 -125.00
C ALA A 31 4.95 -56.97 -124.08
N ARG A 32 4.09 -57.97 -124.28
CA ARG A 32 2.95 -58.24 -123.38
C ARG A 32 3.41 -58.74 -122.02
N ILE A 33 4.47 -59.54 -121.97
CA ILE A 33 5.07 -60.01 -120.72
C ILE A 33 5.67 -58.83 -119.96
N GLU A 34 6.50 -58.02 -120.62
CA GLU A 34 7.10 -56.82 -120.02
C GLU A 34 6.03 -55.85 -119.50
N LEU A 35 4.97 -55.60 -120.26
CA LEU A 35 3.87 -54.73 -119.84
C LEU A 35 3.20 -55.24 -118.55
N ARG A 36 3.01 -56.56 -118.42
CA ARG A 36 2.44 -57.16 -117.20
C ARG A 36 3.38 -57.01 -116.00
N GLU A 37 4.68 -57.14 -116.21
CA GLU A 37 5.68 -56.96 -115.15
C GLU A 37 5.75 -55.51 -114.68
N VAL A 38 5.76 -54.55 -115.60
CA VAL A 38 5.68 -53.11 -115.29
C VAL A 38 4.40 -52.78 -114.54
N GLN A 39 3.25 -53.34 -114.94
CA GLN A 39 1.99 -53.16 -114.22
C GLN A 39 2.03 -53.70 -112.78
N LYS A 40 2.66 -54.86 -112.55
CA LYS A 40 2.87 -55.40 -111.20
C LYS A 40 3.81 -54.51 -110.38
N ALA A 41 4.89 -54.02 -110.98
CA ALA A 41 5.83 -53.12 -110.33
C ALA A 41 5.16 -51.79 -109.93
N ASN A 42 4.34 -51.20 -110.81
CA ASN A 42 3.58 -49.99 -110.51
C ASN A 42 2.59 -50.20 -109.36
N LYS A 43 1.84 -51.30 -109.35
CA LYS A 43 0.93 -51.61 -108.22
C LYS A 43 1.68 -51.69 -106.89
N LYS A 44 2.84 -52.35 -106.87
CA LYS A 44 3.68 -52.42 -105.67
C LYS A 44 4.19 -51.05 -105.23
N LYS A 45 4.54 -50.18 -106.19
CA LYS A 45 4.97 -48.80 -105.90
C LYS A 45 3.82 -47.93 -105.40
N ASP A 46 2.61 -48.10 -105.92
CA ASP A 46 1.42 -47.41 -105.42
C ASP A 46 1.09 -47.82 -103.97
N GLU A 47 1.27 -49.09 -103.63
CA GLU A 47 1.15 -49.58 -102.25
C GLU A 47 2.22 -48.96 -101.34
N GLU A 48 3.49 -48.94 -101.77
CA GLU A 48 4.58 -48.31 -101.02
C GLU A 48 4.35 -46.80 -100.82
N ILE A 49 3.80 -46.10 -101.82
CA ILE A 49 3.44 -44.67 -101.69
C ILE A 49 2.35 -44.49 -100.63
N LYS A 50 1.30 -45.33 -100.62
CA LYS A 50 0.24 -45.25 -99.61
C LYS A 50 0.78 -45.48 -98.19
N ASP A 51 1.68 -46.43 -98.02
CA ASP A 51 2.31 -46.70 -96.72
C ASP A 51 3.17 -45.51 -96.27
N LEU A 52 3.93 -44.91 -97.18
CA LEU A 52 4.72 -43.71 -96.89
C LEU A 52 3.84 -42.48 -96.57
N GLU A 53 2.71 -42.30 -97.26
CA GLU A 53 1.73 -41.26 -96.97
C GLU A 53 1.13 -41.44 -95.57
N ALA A 54 0.76 -42.66 -95.20
CA ALA A 54 0.25 -42.99 -93.87
C ALA A 54 1.32 -42.73 -92.78
N HIS A 55 2.57 -43.12 -93.03
CA HIS A 55 3.67 -42.86 -92.10
C HIS A 55 3.94 -41.35 -91.94
N CYS A 56 3.89 -40.58 -93.04
CA CYS A 56 4.01 -39.12 -92.98
C CYS A 56 2.87 -38.48 -92.18
N ALA A 57 1.64 -38.96 -92.34
CA ALA A 57 0.49 -38.49 -91.56
C ALA A 57 0.66 -38.80 -90.06
N HIS A 58 1.13 -39.99 -89.73
CA HIS A 58 1.46 -40.35 -88.34
C HIS A 58 2.56 -39.46 -87.76
N LEU A 59 3.65 -39.24 -88.48
CA LEU A 59 4.74 -38.38 -88.03
C LEU A 59 4.28 -36.94 -87.80
N LYS A 60 3.42 -36.40 -88.66
CA LYS A 60 2.82 -35.08 -88.46
C LYS A 60 1.97 -35.03 -87.18
N ALA A 61 1.09 -36.02 -86.99
CA ALA A 61 0.27 -36.09 -85.77
C ALA A 61 1.13 -36.23 -84.50
N SER A 62 2.20 -37.04 -84.55
CA SER A 62 3.15 -37.19 -83.45
C SER A 62 3.91 -35.90 -83.16
N LYS A 63 4.31 -35.15 -84.19
CA LYS A 63 4.96 -33.85 -84.03
C LYS A 63 4.01 -32.86 -83.34
N ASP A 64 2.77 -32.75 -83.81
CA ASP A 64 1.79 -31.84 -83.22
C ASP A 64 1.44 -32.23 -81.77
N ALA A 65 1.49 -33.52 -81.43
CA ALA A 65 1.30 -33.98 -80.05
C ALA A 65 2.47 -33.57 -79.15
N LEU A 66 3.71 -33.74 -79.61
CA LEU A 66 4.92 -33.31 -78.89
C LEU A 66 4.99 -31.80 -78.71
N GLU A 67 4.56 -31.02 -79.71
CA GLU A 67 4.49 -29.56 -79.59
C GLU A 67 3.49 -29.13 -78.50
N ARG A 68 2.32 -29.78 -78.43
CA ARG A 68 1.36 -29.54 -77.33
C ARG A 68 1.92 -29.93 -75.97
N GLU A 69 2.61 -31.06 -75.87
CA GLU A 69 3.25 -31.49 -74.64
C GLU A 69 4.32 -30.49 -74.19
N ALA A 70 5.17 -30.02 -75.11
CA ALA A 70 6.17 -28.99 -74.84
C ALA A 70 5.53 -27.69 -74.31
N GLU A 71 4.43 -27.22 -74.91
CA GLU A 71 3.69 -26.06 -74.39
C GLU A 71 3.15 -26.29 -72.97
N THR A 72 2.65 -27.48 -72.66
CA THR A 72 2.16 -27.78 -71.31
C THR A 72 3.28 -27.80 -70.27
N VAL A 73 4.46 -28.30 -70.65
CA VAL A 73 5.65 -28.30 -69.79
C VAL A 73 6.13 -26.88 -69.52
N GLU A 74 6.16 -26.00 -70.53
CA GLU A 74 6.55 -24.60 -70.33
C GLU A 74 5.56 -23.87 -69.41
N ARG A 75 4.24 -24.02 -69.60
CA ARG A 75 3.24 -23.46 -68.67
C ARG A 75 3.41 -23.98 -67.25
N ALA A 76 3.72 -25.27 -67.08
CA ALA A 76 3.95 -25.85 -65.76
C ALA A 76 5.21 -25.28 -65.08
N LYS A 77 6.26 -24.96 -65.84
CA LYS A 77 7.46 -24.27 -65.32
C LYS A 77 7.13 -22.86 -64.87
N GLU A 78 6.37 -22.10 -65.64
CA GLU A 78 5.94 -20.74 -65.28
C GLU A 78 5.18 -20.74 -63.96
N VAL A 79 4.18 -21.61 -63.81
CA VAL A 79 3.41 -21.76 -62.56
C VAL A 79 4.32 -22.18 -61.39
N ALA A 80 5.30 -23.06 -61.62
CA ALA A 80 6.23 -23.47 -60.58
C ALA A 80 7.16 -22.32 -60.13
N VAL A 81 7.54 -21.43 -61.05
CA VAL A 81 8.31 -20.21 -60.73
C VAL A 81 7.47 -19.25 -59.91
N GLU A 82 6.24 -18.95 -60.35
CA GLU A 82 5.31 -18.07 -59.62
C GLU A 82 5.02 -18.60 -58.20
N ALA A 83 4.76 -19.90 -58.07
CA ALA A 83 4.54 -20.52 -56.76
C ALA A 83 5.79 -20.44 -55.86
N ARG A 84 6.98 -20.56 -56.44
CA ARG A 84 8.25 -20.44 -55.70
C ARG A 84 8.48 -19.00 -55.24
N GLU A 85 8.20 -18.01 -56.09
CA GLU A 85 8.32 -16.60 -55.76
C GLU A 85 7.32 -16.20 -54.66
N SER A 86 6.06 -16.61 -54.79
CA SER A 86 5.03 -16.38 -53.77
C SER A 86 5.42 -17.03 -52.43
N ASN A 87 5.91 -18.26 -52.42
CA ASN A 87 6.38 -18.92 -51.21
C ASN A 87 7.60 -18.21 -50.59
N ALA A 88 8.51 -17.68 -51.42
CA ALA A 88 9.66 -16.92 -50.93
C ALA A 88 9.24 -15.60 -50.26
N GLU A 89 8.26 -14.89 -50.82
CA GLU A 89 7.69 -13.69 -50.19
C GLU A 89 7.02 -13.99 -48.85
N GLU A 90 6.26 -15.08 -48.75
CA GLU A 90 5.65 -15.52 -47.50
C GLU A 90 6.70 -15.89 -46.45
N LEU A 91 7.76 -16.59 -46.84
CA LEU A 91 8.88 -16.90 -45.95
C LEU A 91 9.57 -15.64 -45.44
N HIS A 92 9.78 -14.63 -46.30
CA HIS A 92 10.34 -13.35 -45.88
C HIS A 92 9.43 -12.62 -44.87
N LYS A 93 8.12 -12.56 -45.12
CA LYS A 93 7.16 -11.97 -44.18
C LYS A 93 7.16 -12.69 -42.83
N LEU A 94 7.20 -14.02 -42.83
CA LEU A 94 7.29 -14.82 -41.60
C LEU A 94 8.61 -14.59 -40.86
N GLN A 95 9.72 -14.44 -41.58
CA GLN A 95 11.02 -14.14 -41.00
C GLN A 95 11.05 -12.74 -40.35
N ASP A 96 10.45 -11.74 -40.97
CA ASP A 96 10.31 -10.39 -40.39
C ASP A 96 9.42 -10.40 -39.14
N GLN A 97 8.31 -11.15 -39.17
CA GLN A 97 7.45 -11.34 -38.00
C GLN A 97 8.19 -12.04 -36.86
N LEU A 98 8.98 -13.08 -37.16
CA LEU A 98 9.82 -13.78 -36.19
C LEU A 98 10.86 -12.85 -35.57
N HIS A 99 11.48 -11.99 -36.38
CA HIS A 99 12.46 -11.03 -35.89
C HIS A 99 11.82 -10.01 -34.95
N ASN A 100 10.73 -9.36 -35.36
CA ASN A 100 10.02 -8.39 -34.53
C ASN A 100 9.51 -8.99 -33.21
N THR A 101 8.93 -10.19 -33.26
CA THR A 101 8.48 -10.89 -32.04
C THR A 101 9.65 -11.25 -31.13
N SER A 102 10.81 -11.63 -31.68
CA SER A 102 12.03 -11.88 -30.91
C SER A 102 12.54 -10.61 -30.21
N GLU A 103 12.53 -9.46 -30.90
CA GLU A 103 12.91 -8.16 -30.31
C GLU A 103 11.94 -7.74 -29.19
N GLN A 104 10.64 -7.97 -29.38
CA GLN A 104 9.64 -7.72 -28.33
C GLN A 104 9.89 -8.60 -27.11
N ILE A 105 10.20 -9.88 -27.29
CA ILE A 105 10.55 -10.81 -26.20
C ILE A 105 11.77 -10.30 -25.42
N GLU A 106 12.83 -9.87 -26.11
CA GLU A 106 14.02 -9.33 -25.44
C GLU A 106 13.73 -8.03 -24.67
N THR A 107 12.86 -7.19 -25.21
CA THR A 107 12.41 -5.97 -24.53
C THR A 107 11.63 -6.32 -23.25
N PHE A 108 10.71 -7.28 -23.32
CA PHE A 108 9.97 -7.74 -22.14
C PHE A 108 10.87 -8.41 -21.10
N LYS A 109 11.86 -9.21 -21.51
CA LYS A 109 12.85 -9.78 -20.58
C LYS A 109 13.60 -8.70 -19.80
N LYS A 110 14.03 -7.64 -20.47
CA LYS A 110 14.67 -6.49 -19.81
C LYS A 110 13.74 -5.81 -18.82
N MET A 111 12.48 -5.56 -19.21
CA MET A 111 11.47 -4.98 -18.33
C MET A 111 11.22 -5.84 -17.08
N VAL A 112 11.12 -7.16 -17.24
CA VAL A 112 10.94 -8.10 -16.11
C VAL A 112 12.14 -8.03 -15.17
N SER A 113 13.37 -8.10 -15.70
CA SER A 113 14.59 -7.97 -14.89
C SER A 113 14.65 -6.64 -14.12
N ASP A 114 14.27 -5.54 -14.76
CA ASP A 114 14.21 -4.23 -14.12
C ASP A 114 13.16 -4.19 -12.99
N LEU A 115 11.98 -4.77 -13.22
CA LEU A 115 10.93 -4.86 -12.20
C LEU A 115 11.34 -5.73 -11.02
N GLU A 116 11.99 -6.87 -11.25
CA GLU A 116 12.52 -7.74 -10.21
C GLU A 116 13.56 -7.01 -9.35
N SER A 117 14.47 -6.26 -9.97
CA SER A 117 15.49 -5.47 -9.24
C SER A 117 14.85 -4.36 -8.39
N LYS A 118 13.84 -3.67 -8.92
CA LYS A 118 13.07 -2.65 -8.20
C LYS A 118 12.29 -3.27 -7.04
N ASN A 119 11.66 -4.42 -7.24
CA ASN A 119 10.91 -5.11 -6.19
C ASN A 119 11.83 -5.52 -5.05
N LYS A 120 13.00 -6.10 -5.36
CA LYS A 120 14.01 -6.43 -4.35
C LYS A 120 14.47 -5.20 -3.54
N THR A 121 14.70 -4.08 -4.23
CA THR A 121 15.08 -2.81 -3.58
C THR A 121 13.97 -2.31 -2.65
N LEU A 122 12.71 -2.39 -3.07
CA LEU A 122 11.55 -2.02 -2.25
C LEU A 122 11.41 -2.93 -1.03
N GLU A 123 11.56 -4.24 -1.19
CA GLU A 123 11.55 -5.21 -0.08
C GLU A 123 12.63 -4.88 0.96
N GLU A 124 13.85 -4.57 0.52
CA GLU A 124 14.96 -4.16 1.39
C GLU A 124 14.66 -2.83 2.11
N GLN A 125 14.10 -1.84 1.41
CA GLN A 125 13.69 -0.56 2.00
C GLN A 125 12.58 -0.73 3.04
N HIS A 126 11.56 -1.53 2.75
CA HIS A 126 10.46 -1.84 3.67
C HIS A 126 10.97 -2.55 4.92
N LYS A 127 11.84 -3.56 4.75
CA LYS A 127 12.45 -4.27 5.87
C LYS A 127 13.24 -3.32 6.77
N LYS A 128 14.08 -2.46 6.19
CA LYS A 128 14.86 -1.46 6.94
C LYS A 128 13.95 -0.48 7.69
N ALA A 129 12.91 0.03 7.05
CA ALA A 129 11.96 0.94 7.68
C ALA A 129 11.21 0.30 8.86
N LEU A 130 10.83 -0.99 8.73
CA LEU A 130 10.22 -1.76 9.81
C LEU A 130 11.19 -1.97 10.97
N ASP A 131 12.45 -2.34 10.69
CA ASP A 131 13.47 -2.52 11.72
C ASP A 131 13.77 -1.21 12.48
N ASP A 132 13.88 -0.09 11.76
CA ASP A 132 14.07 1.24 12.35
C ASP A 132 12.89 1.65 13.23
N SER A 133 11.64 1.44 12.75
CA SER A 133 10.42 1.71 13.50
C SER A 133 10.33 0.85 14.76
N ARG A 134 10.62 -0.44 14.63
CA ARG A 134 10.66 -1.39 15.76
C ARG A 134 11.71 -0.99 16.79
N GLY A 135 12.88 -0.54 16.34
CA GLY A 135 13.94 -0.01 17.19
C GLY A 135 13.47 1.19 18.01
N LYS A 136 12.88 2.20 17.35
CA LYS A 136 12.32 3.40 18.00
C LYS A 136 11.21 3.07 19.00
N THR A 137 10.29 2.17 18.65
CA THR A 137 9.22 1.75 19.58
C THR A 137 9.80 1.02 20.79
N LYS A 138 10.81 0.16 20.60
CA LYS A 138 11.45 -0.56 21.71
C LYS A 138 12.16 0.39 22.68
N THR A 139 12.86 1.41 22.19
CA THR A 139 13.50 2.41 23.05
C THR A 139 12.45 3.23 23.80
N ALA A 140 11.41 3.72 23.12
CA ALA A 140 10.32 4.46 23.74
C ALA A 140 9.60 3.66 24.85
N VAL A 141 9.31 2.38 24.61
CA VAL A 141 8.72 1.48 25.62
C VAL A 141 9.64 1.32 26.83
N SER A 142 10.96 1.20 26.59
CA SER A 142 11.95 1.08 27.67
C SER A 142 12.02 2.36 28.51
N GLU A 143 11.98 3.53 27.88
CA GLU A 143 11.95 4.83 28.55
C GLU A 143 10.68 5.03 29.38
N LEU A 144 9.50 4.72 28.81
CA LEU A 144 8.23 4.76 29.52
C LEU A 144 8.24 3.83 30.73
N SER A 145 8.76 2.60 30.57
CA SER A 145 8.89 1.64 31.67
C SER A 145 9.78 2.18 32.80
N ARG A 146 10.91 2.82 32.48
CA ARG A 146 11.76 3.49 33.47
C ARG A 146 11.02 4.62 34.19
N LYS A 147 10.24 5.42 33.44
CA LYS A 147 9.46 6.53 34.01
C LYS A 147 8.36 6.03 34.94
N VAL A 148 7.64 4.96 34.55
CA VAL A 148 6.64 4.29 35.40
C VAL A 148 7.26 3.78 36.69
N ASN A 149 8.43 3.12 36.63
CA ASN A 149 9.12 2.64 37.82
C ASN A 149 9.55 3.79 38.76
N SER A 150 10.05 4.89 38.19
CA SER A 150 10.41 6.09 38.95
C SER A 150 9.20 6.71 39.66
N LEU A 151 8.09 6.91 38.93
CA LEU A 151 6.84 7.42 39.48
C LEU A 151 6.25 6.49 40.54
N THR A 152 6.32 5.18 40.34
CA THR A 152 5.89 4.18 41.32
C THR A 152 6.68 4.30 42.62
N THR A 153 8.00 4.49 42.52
CA THR A 153 8.88 4.71 43.67
C THR A 153 8.57 6.02 44.38
N GLN A 154 8.31 7.09 43.63
CA GLN A 154 7.91 8.39 44.17
C GLN A 154 6.56 8.31 44.89
N ARG A 155 5.55 7.68 44.27
CA ARG A 155 4.25 7.38 44.89
C ARG A 155 4.40 6.64 46.22
N ASN A 156 5.24 5.60 46.26
CA ASN A 156 5.49 4.84 47.49
C ASN A 156 6.13 5.69 48.59
N ARG A 157 7.06 6.58 48.23
CA ARG A 157 7.66 7.54 49.17
C ARG A 157 6.62 8.51 49.75
N TYR A 158 5.77 9.09 48.90
CA TYR A 158 4.71 9.97 49.38
C TYR A 158 3.65 9.24 50.20
N LYS A 159 3.30 7.99 49.85
CA LYS A 159 2.41 7.15 50.67
C LYS A 159 2.97 6.96 52.07
N LYS A 160 4.24 6.56 52.21
CA LYS A 160 4.91 6.43 53.51
C LYS A 160 4.94 7.74 54.29
N LYS A 161 5.22 8.87 53.63
CA LYS A 161 5.21 10.21 54.25
C LYS A 161 3.80 10.59 54.75
N ALA A 162 2.77 10.26 53.99
CA ALA A 162 1.38 10.49 54.40
C ALA A 162 0.99 9.61 55.60
N GLU A 163 1.40 8.34 55.62
CA GLU A 163 1.20 7.42 56.74
C GLU A 163 1.93 7.91 58.01
N SER A 164 3.17 8.37 57.90
CA SER A 164 3.94 8.92 59.03
C SER A 164 3.36 10.24 59.56
N LEU A 165 2.85 11.11 58.67
CA LEU A 165 2.13 12.32 59.07
C LEU A 165 0.80 11.95 59.76
N SER A 166 0.09 10.96 59.25
CA SER A 166 -1.16 10.48 59.85
C SER A 166 -0.93 9.84 61.22
N SER A 167 0.19 9.15 61.45
CA SER A 167 0.55 8.61 62.77
C SER A 167 0.95 9.70 63.76
N THR A 168 1.74 10.69 63.33
CA THR A 168 2.11 11.85 64.17
C THR A 168 0.90 12.69 64.56
N VAL A 169 -0.02 12.97 63.62
CA VAL A 169 -1.29 13.65 63.93
C VAL A 169 -2.11 12.86 64.96
N ARG A 170 -2.22 11.53 64.81
CA ARG A 170 -2.92 10.69 65.81
C ARG A 170 -2.26 10.74 67.18
N SER A 171 -0.93 10.70 67.24
CA SER A 171 -0.19 10.84 68.52
C SER A 171 -0.48 12.20 69.16
N LEU A 172 -0.32 13.29 68.42
CA LEU A 172 -0.57 14.64 68.92
C LEU A 172 -2.01 14.83 69.40
N MET A 173 -2.99 14.26 68.69
CA MET A 173 -4.39 14.27 69.14
C MET A 173 -4.58 13.50 70.45
N LYS A 174 -3.92 12.35 70.61
CA LYS A 174 -3.95 11.56 71.86
C LYS A 174 -3.27 12.32 73.00
N ASP A 175 -2.13 12.93 72.75
CA ASP A 175 -1.38 13.73 73.73
C ASP A 175 -2.20 14.96 74.15
N LYS A 176 -2.87 15.62 73.20
CA LYS A 176 -3.79 16.73 73.46
C LYS A 176 -5.00 16.29 74.28
N ALA A 177 -5.60 15.14 73.97
CA ALA A 177 -6.70 14.59 74.77
C ALA A 177 -6.26 14.25 76.20
N SER A 178 -5.08 13.65 76.35
CA SER A 178 -4.51 13.28 77.66
C SER A 178 -4.19 14.51 78.52
N SER A 179 -3.59 15.54 77.92
CA SER A 179 -3.33 16.81 78.60
C SER A 179 -4.61 17.58 78.95
N ALA A 180 -5.63 17.57 78.07
CA ALA A 180 -6.94 18.13 78.39
C ALA A 180 -7.60 17.41 79.57
N SER A 181 -7.50 16.07 79.64
CA SER A 181 -7.96 15.27 80.77
C SER A 181 -7.22 15.62 82.06
N GLY A 182 -5.88 15.66 82.02
CA GLY A 182 -5.07 16.03 83.20
C GLY A 182 -5.34 17.47 83.69
N VAL A 183 -5.58 18.41 82.77
CA VAL A 183 -6.02 19.77 83.13
C VAL A 183 -7.41 19.74 83.77
N ALA A 184 -8.35 18.96 83.24
CA ALA A 184 -9.68 18.81 83.84
C ALA A 184 -9.61 18.21 85.25
N GLU A 185 -8.79 17.17 85.46
CA GLU A 185 -8.54 16.55 86.77
C GLU A 185 -7.93 17.56 87.76
N LEU A 186 -6.96 18.37 87.33
CA LEU A 186 -6.39 19.43 88.17
C LEU A 186 -7.42 20.52 88.51
N TYR A 187 -8.30 20.89 87.58
CA TYR A 187 -9.39 21.82 87.85
C TYR A 187 -10.39 21.23 88.85
N GLU A 188 -10.77 19.96 88.72
CA GLU A 188 -11.64 19.27 89.69
C GLU A 188 -10.97 19.19 91.07
N GLN A 189 -9.69 18.83 91.12
CA GLN A 189 -8.94 18.77 92.38
C GLN A 189 -8.87 20.16 93.03
N LYS A 190 -8.61 21.21 92.26
CA LYS A 190 -8.58 22.60 92.75
C LYS A 190 -9.95 23.10 93.18
N LEU A 191 -11.02 22.72 92.49
CA LEU A 191 -12.40 22.98 92.91
C LEU A 191 -12.72 22.26 94.23
N ALA A 192 -12.26 21.01 94.39
CA ALA A 192 -12.42 20.24 95.61
C ALA A 192 -11.64 20.83 96.80
N THR A 193 -10.42 21.33 96.58
CA THR A 193 -9.67 22.04 97.63
C THR A 193 -10.31 23.39 97.95
N MET A 194 -10.67 24.20 96.95
CA MET A 194 -11.36 25.47 97.15
C MET A 194 -12.71 25.31 97.85
N THR A 195 -13.46 24.24 97.59
CA THR A 195 -14.72 23.97 98.29
C THR A 195 -14.49 23.55 99.74
N LYS A 196 -13.44 22.77 100.03
CA LYS A 196 -13.01 22.46 101.41
C LYS A 196 -12.56 23.72 102.14
N GLU A 197 -11.70 24.53 101.53
CA GLU A 197 -11.23 25.81 102.07
C GLU A 197 -12.38 26.79 102.25
N LYS A 198 -13.29 26.90 101.29
CA LYS A 198 -14.50 27.71 101.41
C LYS A 198 -15.38 27.23 102.55
N LYS A 199 -15.55 25.92 102.73
CA LYS A 199 -16.32 25.35 103.85
C LYS A 199 -15.64 25.65 105.18
N ALA A 200 -14.32 25.51 105.27
CA ALA A 200 -13.53 25.85 106.45
C ALA A 200 -13.57 27.36 106.74
N ALA A 201 -13.46 28.21 105.72
CA ALA A 201 -13.57 29.65 105.82
C ALA A 201 -15.00 30.08 106.17
N MET A 202 -16.04 29.43 105.65
CA MET A 202 -17.43 29.66 106.06
C MET A 202 -17.65 29.27 107.51
N GLN A 203 -17.08 28.14 107.97
CA GLN A 203 -17.12 27.75 109.38
C GLN A 203 -16.37 28.76 110.25
N ALA A 204 -15.17 29.17 109.83
CA ALA A 204 -14.38 30.21 110.48
C ALA A 204 -15.16 31.53 110.52
N LEU A 205 -15.83 31.90 109.43
CA LEU A 205 -16.66 33.09 109.30
C LEU A 205 -17.94 32.98 110.10
N ASP A 206 -18.52 31.80 110.30
CA ASP A 206 -19.65 31.58 111.22
C ASP A 206 -19.19 31.68 112.68
N THR A 207 -17.99 31.19 113.03
CA THR A 207 -17.39 31.45 114.35
C THR A 207 -17.05 32.93 114.53
N TYR A 208 -16.48 33.58 113.52
CA TYR A 208 -16.25 35.01 113.53
C TYR A 208 -17.56 35.76 113.56
N LYS A 209 -18.60 35.35 112.84
CA LYS A 209 -19.93 35.98 112.85
C LYS A 209 -20.63 35.78 114.17
N LYS A 210 -20.46 34.65 114.86
CA LYS A 210 -20.89 34.50 116.27
C LYS A 210 -20.09 35.41 117.21
N ALA A 211 -18.78 35.51 117.00
CA ALA A 211 -17.91 36.43 117.75
C ALA A 211 -18.14 37.91 117.37
N PHE A 212 -18.66 38.18 116.17
CA PHE A 212 -18.94 39.49 115.61
C PHE A 212 -20.38 39.87 115.85
N GLU A 213 -21.35 38.96 116.02
CA GLU A 213 -22.66 39.21 116.64
C GLU A 213 -22.46 39.59 118.11
N GLN A 214 -21.42 39.06 118.78
CA GLN A 214 -20.94 39.58 120.06
C GLN A 214 -20.25 40.96 119.94
N GLN A 215 -19.72 41.33 118.77
CA GLN A 215 -18.98 42.58 118.53
C GLN A 215 -19.81 43.67 117.79
N LEU A 216 -20.96 43.33 117.21
CA LEU A 216 -21.90 44.22 116.52
C LEU A 216 -22.93 44.84 117.48
N MET A 217 -22.71 44.68 118.78
CA MET A 217 -23.06 45.70 119.78
C MET A 217 -22.05 46.88 119.78
N SER A 218 -21.14 46.96 118.80
CA SER A 218 -20.22 48.09 118.62
C SER A 218 -19.90 48.41 117.14
N LYS A 219 -20.69 49.35 116.60
CA LYS A 219 -20.38 50.39 115.57
C LYS A 219 -19.65 50.05 114.23
N THR A 220 -20.44 50.16 113.16
CA THR A 220 -20.36 51.01 111.92
C THR A 220 -19.11 51.16 111.01
N SER A 221 -19.39 51.02 109.68
CA SER A 221 -18.90 51.77 108.49
C SER A 221 -17.46 51.47 107.98
N GLY A 222 -17.07 51.35 106.70
CA GLY A 222 -17.65 51.47 105.34
C GLY A 222 -16.55 51.93 104.34
N ASN A 223 -16.37 51.33 103.13
CA ASN A 223 -16.02 52.02 101.85
C ASN A 223 -15.61 51.13 100.63
N LYS A 224 -16.17 51.54 99.47
CA LYS A 224 -15.79 51.57 98.02
C LYS A 224 -14.64 50.71 97.43
N VAL A 225 -14.88 50.20 96.20
CA VAL A 225 -14.25 50.56 94.89
C VAL A 225 -14.49 49.43 93.86
N PHE A 226 -15.00 49.72 92.64
CA PHE A 226 -14.56 49.06 91.40
C PHE A 226 -15.16 49.70 90.14
N LEU A 227 -14.32 49.98 89.13
CA LEU A 227 -14.42 49.43 87.75
C LEU A 227 -13.53 50.22 86.80
N SER A 228 -12.45 49.58 86.32
CA SER A 228 -11.72 49.99 85.13
C SER A 228 -11.78 48.89 84.06
N ASN A 229 -12.06 49.36 82.85
CA ASN A 229 -12.21 48.62 81.60
C ASN A 229 -10.90 47.91 81.20
N SER A 230 -10.93 46.59 80.97
CA SER A 230 -9.83 45.89 80.27
C SER A 230 -10.25 44.72 79.36
N ARG A 231 -11.57 44.48 79.24
CA ARG A 231 -12.11 43.39 78.41
C ARG A 231 -12.39 43.83 76.97
N ALA A 232 -12.93 45.04 76.80
CA ALA A 232 -13.24 45.61 75.49
C ALA A 232 -11.98 45.83 74.61
N ASP A 233 -10.85 46.23 75.20
CA ASP A 233 -9.61 46.48 74.45
C ASP A 233 -8.93 45.20 73.94
N LYS A 234 -9.09 44.09 74.67
CA LYS A 234 -8.53 42.79 74.25
C LYS A 234 -9.35 42.16 73.11
N GLU A 235 -10.67 42.31 73.17
CA GLU A 235 -11.59 41.84 72.12
C GLU A 235 -11.42 42.64 70.81
N LEU A 236 -11.20 43.96 70.91
CA LEU A 236 -10.85 44.81 69.76
C LEU A 236 -9.53 44.42 69.10
N LEU A 237 -8.50 44.07 69.88
CA LEU A 237 -7.20 43.66 69.34
C LEU A 237 -7.27 42.31 68.60
N THR A 238 -8.11 41.38 69.08
CA THR A 238 -8.34 40.09 68.42
C THR A 238 -9.16 40.23 67.14
N LEU A 239 -10.19 41.09 67.14
CA LEU A 239 -10.96 41.38 65.93
C LEU A 239 -10.08 42.03 64.86
N ARG A 240 -9.17 42.94 65.25
CA ARG A 240 -8.27 43.61 64.31
C ARG A 240 -7.25 42.65 63.69
N ARG A 241 -6.72 41.68 64.46
CA ARG A 241 -5.84 40.62 63.91
C ARG A 241 -6.58 39.69 62.96
N LEU A 242 -7.81 39.29 63.29
CA LEU A 242 -8.62 38.44 62.43
C LEU A 242 -9.01 39.16 61.13
N ALA A 243 -9.39 40.44 61.22
CA ALA A 243 -9.69 41.27 60.06
C ALA A 243 -8.48 41.41 59.12
N ASN A 244 -7.28 41.62 59.67
CA ASN A 244 -6.07 41.69 58.86
C ASN A 244 -5.74 40.34 58.19
N GLY A 245 -5.86 39.22 58.91
CA GLY A 245 -5.60 37.89 58.34
C GLY A 245 -6.62 37.50 57.26
N LEU A 246 -7.89 37.89 57.42
CA LEU A 246 -8.91 37.69 56.39
C LEU A 246 -8.66 38.60 55.17
N SER A 247 -8.24 39.85 55.38
CA SER A 247 -7.90 40.79 54.30
C SER A 247 -6.73 40.27 53.44
N GLU A 248 -5.69 39.73 54.08
CA GLU A 248 -4.53 39.13 53.40
C GLU A 248 -4.93 37.88 52.60
N THR A 249 -5.77 37.01 53.19
CA THR A 249 -6.30 35.83 52.50
C THR A 249 -7.20 36.18 51.30
N ILE A 250 -7.95 37.29 51.39
CA ILE A 250 -8.78 37.77 50.29
C ILE A 250 -7.90 38.28 49.15
N ASN A 251 -6.86 39.06 49.46
CA ASN A 251 -5.92 39.56 48.46
C ASN A 251 -5.19 38.40 47.73
N ASP A 252 -4.72 37.39 48.45
CA ASP A 252 -4.08 36.22 47.85
C ASP A 252 -5.02 35.48 46.88
N LYS A 253 -6.31 35.37 47.24
CA LYS A 253 -7.32 34.76 46.37
C LYS A 253 -7.63 35.61 45.15
N ASP A 254 -7.68 36.92 45.29
CA ASP A 254 -7.88 37.83 44.16
C ASP A 254 -6.70 37.77 43.17
N GLU A 255 -5.47 37.66 43.66
CA GLU A 255 -4.29 37.42 42.81
C GLU A 255 -4.38 36.09 42.04
N VAL A 256 -4.79 35.01 42.70
CA VAL A 256 -5.02 33.71 42.05
C VAL A 256 -6.10 33.81 40.97
N ILE A 257 -7.19 34.54 41.22
CA ILE A 257 -8.25 34.76 40.24
C ILE A 257 -7.73 35.54 39.03
N VAL A 258 -6.90 36.57 39.24
CA VAL A 258 -6.27 37.33 38.15
C VAL A 258 -5.34 36.44 37.32
N HIS A 259 -4.51 35.61 37.96
CA HIS A 259 -3.65 34.65 37.28
C HIS A 259 -4.47 33.63 36.46
N MET A 260 -5.56 33.11 37.01
CA MET A 260 -6.45 32.17 36.34
C MET A 260 -7.16 32.80 35.13
N ARG A 261 -7.65 34.04 35.26
CA ARG A 261 -8.23 34.80 34.14
C ARG A 261 -7.21 35.02 33.02
N ARG A 262 -5.95 35.32 33.36
CA ARG A 262 -4.87 35.50 32.37
C ARG A 262 -4.53 34.18 31.66
N ALA A 263 -4.45 33.06 32.39
CA ALA A 263 -4.22 31.74 31.81
C ALA A 263 -5.35 31.34 30.86
N ASN A 264 -6.61 31.55 31.24
CA ASN A 264 -7.76 31.27 30.39
C ASN A 264 -7.77 32.12 29.12
N LYS A 265 -7.36 33.39 29.20
CA LYS A 265 -7.21 34.26 28.02
C LYS A 265 -6.14 33.73 27.05
N MET A 266 -5.00 33.25 27.55
CA MET A 266 -3.95 32.66 26.71
C MET A 266 -4.37 31.31 26.09
N LEU A 267 -5.04 30.46 26.86
CA LEU A 267 -5.59 29.20 26.37
C LEU A 267 -6.64 29.44 25.29
N GLY A 268 -7.55 30.40 25.48
CA GLY A 268 -8.53 30.80 24.48
C GLY A 268 -7.89 31.28 23.17
N ALA A 269 -6.85 32.12 23.25
CA ALA A 269 -6.10 32.55 22.07
C ALA A 269 -5.41 31.38 21.35
N ARG A 270 -4.86 30.40 22.10
CA ARG A 270 -4.23 29.22 21.52
C ARG A 270 -5.25 28.29 20.85
N ILE A 271 -6.44 28.15 21.42
CA ILE A 271 -7.53 27.37 20.82
C ILE A 271 -7.95 27.99 19.49
N GLN A 272 -8.18 29.31 19.44
CA GLN A 272 -8.52 30.00 18.19
C GLN A 272 -7.43 29.85 17.10
N GLU A 273 -6.16 29.85 17.50
CA GLU A 273 -5.05 29.60 16.58
C GLU A 273 -5.04 28.16 16.04
N LEU A 274 -5.28 27.17 16.91
CA LEU A 274 -5.39 25.77 16.50
C LEU A 274 -6.60 25.54 15.59
N GLU A 275 -7.75 26.17 15.87
CA GLU A 275 -8.94 26.11 15.01
C GLU A 275 -8.67 26.71 13.62
N LYS A 276 -7.93 27.83 13.54
CA LYS A 276 -7.49 28.37 12.24
C LYS A 276 -6.56 27.42 11.50
N GLN A 277 -5.60 26.82 12.20
CA GLN A 277 -4.67 25.85 11.59
C GLN A 277 -5.42 24.62 11.06
N VAL A 278 -6.35 24.07 11.83
CA VAL A 278 -7.21 22.95 11.40
C VAL A 278 -8.03 23.33 10.17
N LYS A 279 -8.63 24.53 10.16
CA LYS A 279 -9.40 25.01 9.01
C LYS A 279 -8.55 25.13 7.73
N ILE A 280 -7.31 25.59 7.85
CA ILE A 280 -6.36 25.64 6.73
C ILE A 280 -6.02 24.22 6.25
N TYR A 281 -5.79 23.27 7.16
CA TYR A 281 -5.54 21.88 6.78
C TYR A 281 -6.76 21.25 6.08
N GLU A 282 -7.98 21.53 6.55
CA GLU A 282 -9.21 21.06 5.91
C GLU A 282 -9.40 21.63 4.50
N GLU A 283 -9.08 22.91 4.29
CA GLU A 283 -9.10 23.56 2.97
C GLU A 283 -8.02 22.97 2.03
N VAL A 284 -6.80 22.72 2.51
CA VAL A 284 -5.72 22.07 1.74
C VAL A 284 -6.07 20.63 1.34
N THR A 285 -6.78 19.89 2.19
CA THR A 285 -7.26 18.53 1.84
C THR A 285 -8.46 18.51 0.89
N ARG A 286 -9.14 19.65 0.68
CA ARG A 286 -10.29 19.74 -0.23
C ARG A 286 -9.91 19.99 -1.69
N ASP A 287 -8.73 20.56 -1.94
CA ASP A 287 -8.20 20.87 -3.27
C ASP A 287 -7.28 19.79 -3.88
N GLN A 288 -7.12 18.64 -3.21
CA GLN A 288 -6.45 17.47 -3.83
C GLN A 288 -7.47 16.58 -4.57
N PRO A 289 -7.26 16.28 -5.87
CA PRO A 289 -8.10 15.33 -6.58
C PRO A 289 -7.95 13.92 -6.01
N PRO A 290 -8.96 13.04 -6.15
CA PRO A 290 -8.93 11.71 -5.59
C PRO A 290 -7.88 10.87 -6.33
N ASP A 291 -6.77 10.58 -5.66
CA ASP A 291 -5.81 9.59 -6.14
C ASP A 291 -6.46 8.21 -6.10
N THR A 292 -6.68 7.68 -7.30
CA THR A 292 -7.10 6.31 -7.54
C THR A 292 -6.06 5.33 -7.00
N ARG A 293 -6.41 4.57 -5.96
CA ARG A 293 -5.90 3.21 -5.72
C ARG A 293 -6.87 2.40 -4.87
N SER A 294 -7.57 1.51 -5.57
CA SER A 294 -8.14 0.22 -5.14
C SER A 294 -7.25 -0.45 -4.07
N SER A 295 -7.72 -1.12 -3.02
CA SER A 295 -8.69 -2.22 -2.95
C SER A 295 -8.88 -2.54 -1.44
N GLU A 296 -10.11 -2.66 -0.96
CA GLU A 296 -10.72 -3.95 -0.58
C GLU A 296 -10.17 -4.56 0.73
N SER A 297 -10.92 -4.39 1.83
CA SER A 297 -11.04 -5.47 2.82
C SER A 297 -12.39 -5.37 3.53
N THR A 298 -13.19 -6.39 3.25
CA THR A 298 -14.48 -6.79 3.83
C THR A 298 -14.72 -6.37 5.27
N PHE A 299 -15.84 -5.68 5.42
CA PHE A 299 -16.58 -5.39 6.63
C PHE A 299 -17.20 -6.68 7.17
N ASP A 300 -16.82 -7.09 8.38
CA ASP A 300 -17.53 -8.14 9.13
C ASP A 300 -17.96 -7.57 10.49
N ASP A 301 -19.28 -7.61 10.69
CA ASP A 301 -20.01 -7.13 11.85
C ASP A 301 -19.64 -7.89 13.12
N ARG A 302 -19.09 -7.19 14.14
CA ARG A 302 -19.39 -7.49 15.54
C ARG A 302 -19.54 -6.22 16.37
N LYS A 303 -20.80 -5.94 16.72
CA LYS A 303 -21.20 -5.14 17.87
C LYS A 303 -20.47 -5.61 19.13
N SER A 304 -19.76 -4.70 19.81
CA SER A 304 -19.76 -4.65 21.27
C SER A 304 -19.23 -3.32 21.79
N ALA A 305 -20.13 -2.57 22.43
CA ALA A 305 -19.94 -1.79 23.64
C ALA A 305 -18.75 -0.81 23.74
N GLY A 306 -19.10 0.46 23.92
CA GLY A 306 -18.15 1.56 24.05
C GLY A 306 -17.20 1.45 25.24
N MET A 307 -16.06 2.13 25.07
CA MET A 307 -15.31 2.75 26.15
C MET A 307 -14.60 3.97 25.57
N ILE A 308 -15.14 5.14 25.93
CA ILE A 308 -14.45 6.42 25.83
C ILE A 308 -13.36 6.40 26.90
N THR A 309 -12.10 6.40 26.50
CA THR A 309 -10.97 6.66 27.42
C THR A 309 -10.37 8.03 27.14
N PRO A 310 -10.20 8.89 28.16
CA PRO A 310 -9.69 10.24 27.97
C PRO A 310 -8.18 10.28 27.74
N VAL A 311 -7.77 11.16 26.82
CA VAL A 311 -6.39 11.55 26.55
C VAL A 311 -5.85 12.36 27.73
N SER A 312 -4.79 11.86 28.35
CA SER A 312 -4.08 12.50 29.46
C SER A 312 -3.13 13.57 28.95
N ALA A 313 -3.38 14.82 29.33
CA ALA A 313 -2.42 15.91 29.26
C ALA A 313 -1.47 15.88 30.47
N ALA A 314 -0.15 16.06 30.23
CA ALA A 314 0.76 16.93 30.99
C ALA A 314 2.24 16.49 30.85
N ALA A 315 3.08 17.38 30.36
CA ALA A 315 4.30 17.82 31.05
C ALA A 315 4.95 19.00 30.29
N LEU A 316 4.56 20.21 30.68
CA LEU A 316 5.33 21.43 30.44
C LEU A 316 6.56 21.43 31.35
N THR A 317 7.73 21.61 30.77
CA THR A 317 9.01 21.85 31.46
C THR A 317 9.14 23.32 31.88
N PRO A 318 9.65 23.64 33.09
CA PRO A 318 10.02 25.00 33.43
C PRO A 318 11.45 25.34 32.96
N ILE A 319 11.59 26.45 32.26
CA ILE A 319 12.87 27.12 31.97
C ILE A 319 13.17 28.03 33.17
N SER A 320 14.25 27.72 33.91
CA SER A 320 14.80 28.60 34.94
C SER A 320 16.00 29.36 34.40
N ALA A 321 16.01 30.66 34.69
CA ALA A 321 17.03 31.65 34.37
C ALA A 321 18.42 31.31 34.93
N ARG A 322 19.47 31.70 34.19
CA ARG A 322 20.85 31.84 34.69
C ARG A 322 21.30 33.27 34.42
N ALA A 323 21.35 34.09 35.47
CA ALA A 323 21.98 35.40 35.45
C ALA A 323 23.48 35.29 35.81
N GLY A 324 24.29 36.01 35.03
CA GLY A 324 25.63 36.57 35.26
C GLY A 324 26.58 36.01 36.33
N ALA A 325 27.80 35.70 35.88
CA ALA A 325 29.02 35.91 36.66
C ALA A 325 30.06 36.61 35.78
N LYS A 326 30.52 37.79 36.25
CA LYS A 326 31.64 38.58 35.74
C LYS A 326 32.98 38.09 36.34
N SER A 327 34.07 38.55 35.73
CA SER A 327 35.49 38.50 36.12
C SER A 327 36.18 37.16 35.84
N ARG A 328 37.31 37.11 35.12
CA ARG A 328 38.46 38.02 35.04
C ARG A 328 38.93 38.27 33.61
#